data_AF-A0AAV4T264-F1
#
_entry.id   AF-A0AAV4T264-F1
#
_cell.length_a   1.000
_cell.length_b   1.000
_cell.length_c   1.000
_cell.angle_alpha   90.00
_cell.angle_beta   90.00
_cell.angle_gamma   90.00
#
_symmetry.space_group_name_H-M   'P 1'
#
loop_
_entity.id
_entity.type
_entity.pdbx_description
1 polymer ?
#
loop_
_entity_poly.entity_id
_entity_poly.type
_entity_poly.pdbx_seq_one_letter_code
_entity_poly.pdbx_strand_id
1 'polypeptide(L)'
;MSKRMSPNSLYQLCLEQTAFHLEEKYCNRENTNPFSQVNCNIVNDLLTFLVIDLNIETPSPLELLLKSGQLQDLDLDGVDFTQKQWKSLMTILLEEGNSCRNIRYILLPESFQNDENFYLEKLIEKCPLLKVLDVSTFFNLSALKNCVRLKYVKNYVSGIKEYRYFSNEAVDTLANLQNLEKFDIFHCRNSSSYYKHIAKMLQNHPKLLSLGNTDSSWAAHHIYTTC
;
A
#
# COMPACT_ATOMS: atom_id res chain seq x y z
N MET A 1 -1.70 7.99 11.88
CA MET A 1 -1.96 9.21 12.68
C MET A 1 -0.69 10.05 12.68
N SER A 2 -0.57 10.96 11.71
CA SER A 2 0.54 11.93 11.66
C SER A 2 0.36 12.95 12.79
N LYS A 3 1.41 13.17 13.60
CA LYS A 3 1.45 14.30 14.54
C LYS A 3 1.58 15.56 13.69
N ARG A 4 0.52 16.36 13.59
CA ARG A 4 0.63 17.71 13.02
C ARG A 4 1.73 18.47 13.77
N MET A 5 2.79 18.83 13.06
CA MET A 5 3.93 19.56 13.62
C MET A 5 3.53 20.98 14.00
N SER A 6 4.25 21.59 14.94
CA SER A 6 3.95 22.96 15.35
C SER A 6 4.18 23.92 14.17
N PRO A 7 3.18 24.71 13.76
CA PRO A 7 3.36 25.70 12.72
C PRO A 7 4.52 26.62 13.11
N ASN A 8 5.47 26.81 12.20
CA ASN A 8 6.66 27.69 12.32
C ASN A 8 7.91 27.11 12.99
N SER A 9 8.10 25.80 13.05
CA SER A 9 9.42 25.25 13.38
C SER A 9 10.40 25.44 12.22
N LEU A 10 11.70 25.59 12.50
CA LEU A 10 12.74 25.65 11.45
C LEU A 10 12.67 24.43 10.52
N TYR A 11 12.40 23.25 11.09
CA TYR A 11 12.23 22.03 10.31
C TYR A 11 11.09 22.11 9.30
N GLN A 12 9.93 22.62 9.72
CA GLN A 12 8.79 22.80 8.83
C GLN A 12 9.10 23.81 7.71
N LEU A 13 9.75 24.93 8.04
CA LEU A 13 10.19 25.90 7.03
C LEU A 13 11.17 25.26 6.03
N CYS A 14 12.05 24.36 6.48
CA CYS A 14 12.93 23.61 5.59
C CYS A 14 12.17 22.63 4.69
N LEU A 15 11.15 21.93 5.20
CA LEU A 15 10.30 21.06 4.38
C LEU A 15 9.55 21.86 3.32
N GLU A 16 8.94 22.98 3.71
CA GLU A 16 8.25 23.92 2.82
C GLU A 16 9.18 24.37 1.69
N GLN A 17 10.35 24.92 2.02
CA GLN A 17 11.32 25.38 1.01
C GLN A 17 11.81 24.25 0.10
N THR A 18 12.05 23.06 0.65
CA THR A 18 12.46 21.90 -0.15
C THR A 18 11.34 21.49 -1.12
N ALA A 19 10.09 21.50 -0.67
CA ALA A 19 8.94 21.16 -1.50
C ALA A 19 8.75 22.16 -2.64
N PHE A 20 8.87 23.47 -2.37
CA PHE A 20 8.84 24.50 -3.42
C PHE A 20 9.94 24.28 -4.48
N HIS A 21 11.16 23.95 -4.05
CA HIS A 21 12.23 23.62 -5.00
C HIS A 21 11.97 22.35 -5.82
N LEU A 22 11.25 21.37 -5.27
CA LEU A 22 10.82 20.19 -6.02
C LEU A 22 9.77 20.54 -7.08
N GLU A 23 8.84 21.44 -6.77
CA GLU A 23 7.79 21.90 -7.71
C GLU A 23 8.34 22.78 -8.84
N GLU A 24 9.29 23.66 -8.55
CA GLU A 24 9.95 24.52 -9.55
C GLU A 24 10.85 23.74 -10.53
N LYS A 25 10.78 22.40 -10.49
CA LYS A 25 11.58 21.46 -11.28
C LYS A 25 13.06 21.72 -11.07
N TYR A 26 13.55 21.37 -9.87
CA TYR A 26 14.97 21.18 -9.65
C TYR A 26 15.53 20.28 -10.77
N CYS A 27 16.17 20.92 -11.75
CA CYS A 27 16.71 20.26 -12.91
C CYS A 27 17.98 19.56 -12.46
N ASN A 28 17.95 18.22 -12.41
CA ASN A 28 19.12 17.37 -12.19
C ASN A 28 20.25 17.76 -13.17
N ARG A 29 21.15 18.64 -12.74
CA ARG A 29 22.49 18.80 -13.31
C ARG A 29 23.50 17.84 -12.68
N GLU A 30 23.10 17.17 -11.59
CA GLU A 30 23.94 16.23 -10.86
C GLU A 30 23.49 14.78 -11.10
N ASN A 31 24.46 13.88 -11.23
CA ASN A 31 24.22 12.46 -11.55
C ASN A 31 23.61 11.67 -10.37
N THR A 32 23.43 12.27 -9.19
CA THR A 32 23.05 11.57 -7.96
C THR A 32 21.82 12.19 -7.31
N ASN A 33 20.82 11.36 -6.99
CA ASN A 33 19.62 11.78 -6.27
C ASN A 33 19.97 12.25 -4.85
N PRO A 34 19.70 13.53 -4.48
CA PRO A 34 20.10 14.08 -3.18
C PRO A 34 19.39 13.40 -1.99
N PHE A 35 18.20 12.85 -2.20
CA PHE A 35 17.43 12.19 -1.15
C PHE A 35 17.94 10.78 -0.83
N SER A 36 18.86 10.23 -1.63
CA SER A 36 19.41 8.88 -1.40
C SER A 36 20.19 8.75 -0.09
N GLN A 37 20.72 9.85 0.45
CA GLN A 37 21.46 9.91 1.72
C GLN A 37 20.65 10.53 2.87
N VAL A 38 19.45 11.00 2.58
CA VAL A 38 18.60 11.66 3.58
C VAL A 38 17.94 10.60 4.46
N ASN A 39 17.75 10.92 5.74
CA ASN A 39 17.06 10.03 6.67
C ASN A 39 15.63 9.74 6.18
N CYS A 40 15.22 8.48 6.23
CA CYS A 40 13.89 8.04 5.78
C CYS A 40 12.73 8.83 6.40
N ASN A 41 12.85 9.27 7.65
CA ASN A 41 11.79 10.03 8.32
C ASN A 41 11.58 11.38 7.63
N ILE A 42 12.66 12.04 7.20
CA ILE A 42 12.59 13.32 6.50
C ILE A 42 11.97 13.12 5.10
N VAL A 43 12.32 12.03 4.41
CA VAL A 43 11.74 11.70 3.09
C VAL A 43 10.24 11.41 3.21
N ASN A 44 9.82 10.66 4.23
CA ASN A 44 8.40 10.39 4.49
C ASN A 44 7.64 11.68 4.89
N ASP A 45 8.24 12.53 5.74
CA ASP A 45 7.64 13.81 6.14
C ASP A 45 7.46 14.74 4.93
N LEU A 46 8.45 14.79 4.03
CA LEU A 46 8.38 15.59 2.81
C LEU A 46 7.34 15.05 1.82
N LEU A 47 7.22 13.72 1.67
CA LEU A 47 6.15 13.11 0.89
C LEU A 47 4.78 13.50 1.46
N THR A 48 4.62 13.37 2.78
CA THR A 48 3.37 13.73 3.48
C THR A 48 3.03 15.20 3.26
N PHE A 49 4.03 16.09 3.38
CA PHE A 49 3.86 17.52 3.15
C PHE A 49 3.40 17.83 1.71
N LEU A 50 4.04 17.22 0.71
CA LEU A 50 3.65 17.39 -0.69
C LEU A 50 2.21 16.91 -0.96
N VAL A 51 1.83 15.76 -0.41
CA VAL A 51 0.51 15.16 -0.65
C VAL A 51 -0.58 15.90 0.11
N ILE A 52 -0.41 16.15 1.40
CA ILE A 52 -1.47 16.64 2.29
C ILE A 52 -1.51 18.16 2.34
N ASP A 53 -0.35 18.82 2.49
CA ASP A 53 -0.30 20.26 2.73
C ASP A 53 -0.25 21.07 1.44
N LEU A 54 0.46 20.58 0.41
CA LEU A 54 0.53 21.24 -0.90
C LEU A 54 -0.49 20.74 -1.92
N ASN A 55 -1.10 19.58 -1.70
CA ASN A 55 -2.09 18.99 -2.62
C ASN A 55 -1.58 18.93 -4.08
N ILE A 56 -0.42 18.30 -4.27
CA ILE A 56 0.22 18.22 -5.58
C ILE A 56 -0.70 17.64 -6.67
N GLU A 57 -0.73 18.32 -7.83
CA GLU A 57 -1.55 17.91 -8.97
C GLU A 57 -0.80 17.04 -9.99
N THR A 58 0.53 16.89 -9.84
CA THR A 58 1.37 16.13 -10.78
C THR A 58 2.35 15.22 -10.06
N PRO A 59 2.78 14.10 -10.69
CA PRO A 59 3.72 13.16 -10.08
C PRO A 59 5.18 13.66 -10.08
N SER A 60 5.50 14.73 -10.82
CA SER A 60 6.88 15.20 -11.01
C SER A 60 7.61 15.55 -9.70
N PRO A 61 7.00 16.25 -8.73
CA PRO A 61 7.66 16.59 -7.47
C PRO A 61 7.98 15.35 -6.61
N LEU A 62 7.25 14.25 -6.82
CA LEU A 62 7.45 13.00 -6.08
C LEU A 62 8.61 12.17 -6.61
N GLU A 63 9.02 12.37 -7.87
CA GLU A 63 9.95 11.49 -8.58
C GLU A 63 11.25 11.28 -7.79
N LEU A 64 11.88 12.36 -7.33
CA LEU A 64 13.14 12.26 -6.57
C LEU A 64 12.97 11.54 -5.23
N LEU A 65 11.83 11.71 -4.55
CA LEU A 65 11.55 11.03 -3.29
C LEU A 65 11.34 9.53 -3.52
N LEU A 66 10.58 9.17 -4.55
CA LEU A 66 10.30 7.77 -4.89
C LEU A 66 11.56 7.04 -5.35
N LYS A 67 12.44 7.72 -6.09
CA LYS A 67 13.73 7.17 -6.55
C LYS A 67 14.81 7.17 -5.47
N SER A 68 14.56 7.72 -4.27
CA SER A 68 15.57 7.82 -3.22
C SER A 68 15.99 6.47 -2.62
N GLY A 69 15.09 5.48 -2.67
CA GLY A 69 15.24 4.22 -1.92
C GLY A 69 15.11 4.37 -0.40
N GLN A 70 14.85 5.59 0.11
CA GLN A 70 14.72 5.87 1.54
C GLN A 70 13.27 5.83 2.03
N LEU A 71 12.30 5.77 1.11
CA LEU A 71 10.89 5.77 1.47
C LEU A 71 10.51 4.50 2.26
N GLN A 72 9.85 4.70 3.39
CA GLN A 72 9.27 3.60 4.18
C GLN A 72 7.74 3.59 4.14
N ASP A 73 7.12 4.76 4.01
CA ASP A 73 5.67 4.90 4.00
C ASP A 73 5.26 5.56 2.69
N LEU A 74 4.62 4.79 1.81
CA LEU A 74 4.01 5.29 0.58
C LEU A 74 2.55 5.61 0.89
N ASP A 75 2.34 6.76 1.50
CA ASP A 75 1.02 7.31 1.78
C ASP A 75 0.67 8.35 0.71
N LEU A 76 -0.25 7.98 -0.17
CA LEU A 76 -0.75 8.84 -1.24
C LEU A 76 -2.25 9.10 -1.09
N ASP A 77 -2.80 8.90 0.11
CA ASP A 77 -4.20 9.22 0.38
C ASP A 77 -4.41 10.73 0.23
N GLY A 78 -5.40 11.12 -0.56
CA GLY A 78 -5.65 12.52 -0.92
C GLY A 78 -5.08 12.95 -2.28
N VAL A 79 -4.27 12.12 -2.95
CA VAL A 79 -3.83 12.40 -4.32
C VAL A 79 -4.95 12.09 -5.32
N ASP A 80 -5.38 13.08 -6.09
CA ASP A 80 -6.36 12.92 -7.19
C ASP A 80 -5.69 12.95 -8.57
N PHE A 81 -4.83 11.96 -8.82
CA PHE A 81 -4.16 11.82 -10.11
C PHE A 81 -5.08 11.18 -11.17
N THR A 82 -4.95 11.67 -12.40
CA THR A 82 -5.48 10.98 -13.58
C THR A 82 -4.80 9.62 -13.77
N GLN A 83 -5.46 8.71 -14.50
CA GLN A 83 -4.92 7.40 -14.86
C GLN A 83 -3.52 7.46 -15.49
N LYS A 84 -3.28 8.47 -16.35
CA LYS A 84 -1.98 8.67 -16.99
C LYS A 84 -0.89 9.04 -15.97
N GLN A 85 -1.23 9.87 -14.98
CA GLN A 85 -0.32 10.28 -13.92
C GLN A 85 -0.01 9.12 -12.97
N TRP A 86 -1.02 8.33 -12.58
CA TRP A 86 -0.81 7.10 -11.82
C TRP A 86 0.11 6.12 -12.55
N LYS A 87 -0.12 5.91 -13.85
CA LYS A 87 0.76 5.07 -14.67
C LYS A 87 2.20 5.59 -14.67
N SER A 88 2.39 6.90 -14.85
CA SER A 88 3.72 7.54 -14.79
C SER A 88 4.40 7.34 -13.44
N LEU A 89 3.68 7.55 -12.34
CA LEU A 89 4.18 7.39 -10.97
C LEU A 89 4.59 5.94 -10.68
N MET A 90 3.75 4.98 -11.08
CA MET A 90 4.02 3.56 -10.88
C MET A 90 5.21 3.11 -11.73
N THR A 91 5.36 3.60 -12.97
CA THR A 91 6.54 3.34 -13.79
C THR A 91 7.81 3.82 -13.09
N ILE A 92 7.82 5.04 -12.53
CA ILE A 92 8.95 5.57 -11.75
C ILE A 92 9.31 4.65 -10.57
N LEU A 93 8.32 4.20 -9.81
CA LEU A 93 8.52 3.31 -8.66
C LEU A 93 9.05 1.92 -9.05
N LEU A 94 8.63 1.41 -10.20
CA LEU A 94 8.95 0.06 -10.65
C LEU A 94 10.23 -0.04 -11.46
N GLU A 95 10.67 1.01 -12.16
CA GLU A 95 11.89 0.97 -12.98
C GLU A 95 13.17 0.97 -12.13
N GLU A 96 13.16 1.62 -10.97
CA GLU A 96 14.32 1.72 -10.09
C GLU A 96 14.39 0.54 -9.11
N GLY A 97 15.47 -0.24 -9.18
CA GLY A 97 15.59 -1.55 -8.49
C GLY A 97 15.57 -1.51 -6.95
N ASN A 98 15.76 -0.35 -6.34
CA ASN A 98 15.88 -0.19 -4.88
C ASN A 98 14.73 0.60 -4.23
N SER A 99 13.89 1.29 -4.99
CA SER A 99 12.88 2.23 -4.48
C SER A 99 11.89 1.62 -3.49
N CYS A 100 11.50 0.36 -3.72
CA CYS A 100 10.43 -0.30 -2.96
C CYS A 100 10.93 -1.16 -1.79
N ARG A 101 12.24 -1.38 -1.66
CA ARG A 101 12.79 -2.40 -0.73
C ARG A 101 12.56 -2.07 0.73
N ASN A 102 12.47 -0.79 1.05
CA ASN A 102 12.29 -0.27 2.41
C ASN A 102 10.84 0.01 2.78
N ILE A 103 9.92 -0.09 1.82
CA ILE A 103 8.50 0.20 2.04
C ILE A 103 7.90 -0.81 3.02
N ARG A 104 7.25 -0.25 4.04
CA ARG A 104 6.57 -0.94 5.14
C ARG A 104 5.08 -0.63 5.17
N TYR A 105 4.68 0.52 4.65
CA TYR A 105 3.31 0.98 4.61
C TYR A 105 2.98 1.45 3.20
N ILE A 106 1.85 0.96 2.65
CA ILE A 106 1.27 1.45 1.40
C ILE A 106 -0.18 1.83 1.70
N LEU A 107 -0.52 3.09 1.43
CA LEU A 107 -1.89 3.59 1.41
C LEU A 107 -2.12 4.29 0.06
N LEU A 108 -3.07 3.76 -0.72
CA LEU A 108 -3.44 4.31 -2.02
C LEU A 108 -4.92 4.72 -2.03
N PRO A 109 -5.25 5.88 -2.62
CA PRO A 109 -6.60 6.43 -2.60
C PRO A 109 -7.55 5.65 -3.52
N GLU A 110 -8.85 5.90 -3.39
CA GLU A 110 -9.88 5.31 -4.28
C GLU A 110 -9.73 5.70 -5.75
N SER A 111 -9.11 6.86 -6.03
CA SER A 111 -8.78 7.33 -7.38
C SER A 111 -7.73 6.43 -8.07
N PHE A 112 -6.95 5.67 -7.30
CA PHE A 112 -6.03 4.66 -7.81
C PHE A 112 -6.82 3.42 -8.23
N GLN A 113 -7.48 3.51 -9.38
CA GLN A 113 -8.07 2.37 -10.08
C GLN A 113 -7.15 2.02 -11.24
N ASN A 114 -6.85 0.75 -11.47
CA ASN A 114 -6.09 0.36 -12.66
C ASN A 114 -6.82 -0.79 -13.33
N ASP A 115 -7.11 -0.67 -14.62
CA ASP A 115 -7.91 -1.64 -15.36
C ASP A 115 -7.33 -3.06 -15.30
N GLU A 116 -6.01 -3.18 -15.10
CA GLU A 116 -5.30 -4.46 -15.08
C GLU A 116 -4.65 -4.82 -13.73
N ASN A 117 -4.73 -3.98 -12.69
CA ASN A 117 -4.08 -4.16 -11.36
C ASN A 117 -2.58 -4.54 -11.35
N PHE A 118 -1.96 -4.67 -12.52
CA PHE A 118 -0.61 -5.14 -12.74
C PHE A 118 0.42 -4.30 -11.97
N TYR A 119 0.27 -2.98 -12.00
CA TYR A 119 1.18 -2.06 -11.31
C TYR A 119 1.14 -2.22 -9.80
N LEU A 120 -0.04 -2.41 -9.22
CA LEU A 120 -0.21 -2.64 -7.78
C LEU A 120 0.43 -3.97 -7.38
N GLU A 121 0.14 -5.04 -8.11
CA GLU A 121 0.70 -6.36 -7.86
C GLU A 121 2.24 -6.34 -7.93
N LYS A 122 2.81 -5.68 -8.95
CA LYS A 122 4.27 -5.53 -9.09
C LYS A 122 4.88 -4.69 -7.98
N LEU A 123 4.19 -3.65 -7.53
CA LEU A 123 4.63 -2.83 -6.40
C LEU A 123 4.70 -3.69 -5.13
N ILE A 124 3.62 -4.41 -4.82
CA ILE A 124 3.54 -5.31 -3.66
C ILE A 124 4.66 -6.36 -3.71
N GLU A 125 4.86 -7.01 -4.86
CA GLU A 125 5.90 -8.04 -5.05
C GLU A 125 7.31 -7.52 -4.74
N LYS A 126 7.55 -6.22 -4.94
CA LYS A 126 8.83 -5.53 -4.68
C LYS A 126 8.99 -4.99 -3.26
N CYS A 127 7.99 -5.15 -2.39
CA CYS A 127 7.99 -4.66 -1.01
C CYS A 127 8.12 -5.82 0.01
N PRO A 128 9.31 -6.44 0.18
CA PRO A 128 9.47 -7.58 1.11
C PRO A 128 9.32 -7.18 2.60
N LEU A 129 9.47 -5.89 2.92
CA LEU A 129 9.32 -5.37 4.28
C LEU A 129 7.92 -4.86 4.58
N LEU A 130 6.97 -5.01 3.65
CA LEU A 130 5.59 -4.53 3.78
C LEU A 130 4.94 -5.12 5.04
N LYS A 131 4.39 -4.23 5.87
CA LYS A 131 3.64 -4.54 7.09
C LYS A 131 2.17 -4.21 6.96
N VAL A 132 1.85 -3.16 6.20
CA VAL A 132 0.49 -2.65 6.04
C VAL A 132 0.23 -2.34 4.58
N LEU A 133 -0.88 -2.85 4.08
CA LEU A 133 -1.41 -2.55 2.76
C LEU A 133 -2.85 -2.08 2.93
N ASP A 134 -3.13 -0.83 2.58
CA ASP A 134 -4.47 -0.23 2.58
C ASP A 134 -4.74 0.32 1.19
N VAL A 135 -5.60 -0.36 0.42
CA VAL A 135 -5.83 -0.01 -0.98
C VAL A 135 -7.29 -0.24 -1.36
N SER A 136 -7.84 0.66 -2.16
CA SER A 136 -9.24 0.59 -2.61
C SER A 136 -9.41 -0.04 -3.99
N THR A 137 -8.48 -0.91 -4.36
CA THR A 137 -8.46 -1.59 -5.67
C THR A 137 -8.21 -3.07 -5.51
N PHE A 138 -8.87 -3.86 -6.36
CA PHE A 138 -8.70 -5.31 -6.42
C PHE A 138 -7.24 -5.67 -6.80
N PHE A 139 -6.70 -6.75 -6.27
CA PHE A 139 -5.44 -7.34 -6.72
C PHE A 139 -5.41 -8.84 -6.43
N ASN A 140 -4.59 -9.58 -7.17
CA ASN A 140 -4.37 -11.00 -6.90
C ASN A 140 -3.54 -11.19 -5.62
N LEU A 141 -4.08 -11.96 -4.66
CA LEU A 141 -3.40 -12.25 -3.39
C LEU A 141 -2.02 -12.91 -3.56
N SER A 142 -1.77 -13.55 -4.71
CA SER A 142 -0.44 -14.10 -5.01
C SER A 142 0.68 -13.05 -5.06
N ALA A 143 0.35 -11.77 -5.26
CA ALA A 143 1.30 -10.67 -5.16
C ALA A 143 1.91 -10.55 -3.74
N LEU A 144 1.17 -10.98 -2.71
CA LEU A 144 1.60 -10.89 -1.30
C LEU A 144 2.62 -11.97 -0.91
N LYS A 145 2.95 -12.92 -1.81
CA LYS A 145 3.82 -14.08 -1.48
C LYS A 145 5.17 -13.70 -0.84
N ASN A 146 5.71 -12.52 -1.16
CA ASN A 146 6.99 -12.03 -0.66
C ASN A 146 6.85 -11.19 0.63
N CYS A 147 5.64 -10.85 1.05
CA CYS A 147 5.35 -9.92 2.14
C CYS A 147 5.24 -10.66 3.49
N VAL A 148 6.24 -11.46 3.87
CA VAL A 148 6.19 -12.31 5.09
C VAL A 148 6.05 -11.52 6.40
N ARG A 149 6.29 -10.21 6.37
CA ARG A 149 6.15 -9.30 7.52
C ARG A 149 4.79 -8.61 7.57
N LEU A 150 3.90 -8.91 6.62
CA LEU A 150 2.59 -8.30 6.51
C LEU A 150 1.75 -8.63 7.73
N LYS A 151 1.17 -7.59 8.32
CA LYS A 151 0.32 -7.64 9.51
C LYS A 151 -1.10 -7.25 9.17
N TYR A 152 -1.26 -6.23 8.33
CA TYR A 152 -2.57 -5.66 8.02
C TYR A 152 -2.76 -5.59 6.52
N VAL A 153 -3.83 -6.20 6.05
CA VAL A 153 -4.38 -5.98 4.71
C VAL A 153 -5.74 -5.35 4.91
N LYS A 154 -5.94 -4.21 4.26
CA LYS A 154 -7.20 -3.50 4.21
C LYS A 154 -7.49 -3.20 2.76
N ASN A 155 -8.62 -3.72 2.30
CA ASN A 155 -8.93 -3.69 0.90
C ASN A 155 -10.39 -3.34 0.69
N TYR A 156 -10.61 -2.20 0.05
CA TYR A 156 -11.94 -1.74 -0.31
C TYR A 156 -12.22 -2.12 -1.75
N VAL A 157 -13.04 -3.16 -1.96
CA VAL A 157 -13.44 -3.55 -3.31
C VAL A 157 -14.90 -3.21 -3.47
N SER A 158 -15.19 -2.28 -4.37
CA SER A 158 -16.56 -2.04 -4.78
C SER A 158 -16.99 -3.06 -5.84
N GLY A 159 -18.12 -3.73 -5.61
CA GLY A 159 -18.87 -4.46 -6.64
C GLY A 159 -18.44 -5.90 -6.94
N ILE A 160 -18.71 -6.34 -8.17
CA ILE A 160 -18.78 -7.75 -8.61
C ILE A 160 -17.45 -8.53 -8.49
N LYS A 161 -16.31 -7.90 -8.19
CA LYS A 161 -14.98 -8.55 -8.21
C LYS A 161 -14.64 -9.38 -6.96
N GLU A 162 -15.49 -9.36 -5.93
CA GLU A 162 -15.28 -10.08 -4.65
C GLU A 162 -14.97 -11.58 -4.81
N TYR A 163 -15.65 -12.26 -5.75
CA TYR A 163 -15.46 -13.71 -5.95
C TYR A 163 -14.04 -14.10 -6.40
N ARG A 164 -13.28 -13.16 -6.97
CA ARG A 164 -11.94 -13.42 -7.47
C ARG A 164 -10.90 -13.51 -6.35
N TYR A 165 -11.16 -12.94 -5.18
CA TYR A 165 -10.24 -12.99 -4.03
C TYR A 165 -10.10 -14.40 -3.47
N PHE A 166 -11.20 -15.13 -3.42
CA PHE A 166 -11.27 -16.43 -2.78
C PHE A 166 -11.20 -17.57 -3.79
N SER A 167 -10.51 -17.40 -4.92
CA SER A 167 -10.13 -18.56 -5.72
C SER A 167 -9.17 -19.46 -4.91
N ASN A 168 -9.21 -20.78 -5.13
CA ASN A 168 -8.41 -21.74 -4.34
C ASN A 168 -6.91 -21.38 -4.33
N GLU A 169 -6.34 -20.99 -5.48
CA GLU A 169 -4.92 -20.63 -5.62
C GLU A 169 -4.52 -19.39 -4.80
N ALA A 170 -5.44 -18.43 -4.66
CA ALA A 170 -5.18 -17.20 -3.94
C ALA A 170 -5.04 -17.44 -2.43
N VAL A 171 -5.85 -18.34 -1.87
CA VAL A 171 -5.85 -18.67 -0.43
C VAL A 171 -4.63 -19.47 -0.02
N ASP A 172 -4.15 -20.38 -0.87
CA ASP A 172 -2.90 -21.10 -0.62
C ASP A 172 -1.70 -20.16 -0.52
N THR A 173 -1.70 -19.08 -1.30
CA THR A 173 -0.62 -18.10 -1.25
C THR A 173 -0.58 -17.35 0.10
N LEU A 174 -1.73 -17.19 0.76
CA LEU A 174 -1.78 -16.55 2.07
C LEU A 174 -1.13 -17.40 3.17
N ALA A 175 -1.01 -18.73 3.02
CA ALA A 175 -0.46 -19.59 4.06
C ALA A 175 0.95 -19.19 4.55
N ASN A 176 1.71 -18.46 3.74
CA ASN A 176 3.04 -17.96 4.11
C ASN A 176 3.02 -16.68 4.99
N LEU A 177 1.86 -16.05 5.18
CA LEU A 177 1.69 -14.78 5.88
C LEU A 177 1.45 -14.97 7.38
N GLN A 178 2.33 -15.70 8.05
CA GLN A 178 2.21 -16.09 9.47
C GLN A 178 2.12 -14.91 10.48
N ASN A 179 2.38 -13.69 10.03
CA ASN A 179 2.30 -12.47 10.84
C ASN A 179 1.01 -11.67 10.63
N LEU A 180 0.09 -12.17 9.79
CA LEU A 180 -1.16 -11.50 9.48
C LEU A 180 -2.05 -11.43 10.74
N GLU A 181 -2.41 -10.22 11.11
CA GLU A 181 -3.21 -9.88 12.29
C GLU A 181 -4.59 -9.33 11.90
N LYS A 182 -4.70 -8.62 10.77
CA LYS A 182 -5.98 -8.14 10.24
C LYS A 182 -6.04 -8.32 8.74
N PHE A 183 -7.15 -8.86 8.26
CA PHE A 183 -7.42 -9.04 6.85
C PHE A 183 -8.84 -8.57 6.54
N ASP A 184 -8.96 -7.30 6.17
CA ASP A 184 -10.23 -6.63 5.97
C ASP A 184 -10.52 -6.50 4.47
N ILE A 185 -11.56 -7.20 4.00
CA ILE A 185 -12.11 -7.03 2.67
C ILE A 185 -13.49 -6.40 2.84
N PHE A 186 -13.58 -5.09 2.59
CA PHE A 186 -14.85 -4.38 2.68
C PHE A 186 -15.78 -4.81 1.55
N HIS A 187 -17.08 -4.85 1.89
CA HIS A 187 -18.20 -5.18 1.01
C HIS A 187 -18.39 -6.65 0.61
N CYS A 188 -17.75 -7.63 1.24
CA CYS A 188 -18.00 -9.04 0.95
C CYS A 188 -19.44 -9.49 1.36
N ARG A 189 -20.44 -9.25 0.50
CA ARG A 189 -21.87 -9.46 0.83
C ARG A 189 -22.28 -10.93 0.84
N ASN A 190 -21.45 -11.82 0.28
CA ASN A 190 -21.75 -13.23 0.12
C ASN A 190 -20.74 -14.13 0.86
N SER A 191 -20.50 -13.84 2.14
CA SER A 191 -19.59 -14.63 2.99
C SER A 191 -19.96 -16.13 3.04
N SER A 192 -21.25 -16.46 2.90
CA SER A 192 -21.74 -17.84 2.79
C SER A 192 -21.21 -18.62 1.59
N SER A 193 -20.73 -17.94 0.53
CA SER A 193 -20.12 -18.62 -0.62
C SER A 193 -18.61 -18.87 -0.44
N TYR A 194 -17.95 -18.13 0.46
CA TYR A 194 -16.50 -18.19 0.65
C TYR A 194 -16.07 -18.74 2.02
N TYR A 195 -17.01 -19.24 2.83
CA TYR A 195 -16.73 -19.68 4.20
C TYR A 195 -15.61 -20.73 4.30
N LYS A 196 -15.43 -21.59 3.29
CA LYS A 196 -14.33 -22.57 3.26
C LYS A 196 -12.96 -21.91 3.16
N HIS A 197 -12.87 -20.83 2.38
CA HIS A 197 -11.64 -20.05 2.23
C HIS A 197 -11.33 -19.27 3.50
N ILE A 198 -12.35 -18.66 4.09
CA ILE A 198 -12.24 -17.99 5.39
C ILE A 198 -11.81 -19.00 6.46
N ALA A 199 -12.39 -20.21 6.48
CA ALA A 199 -12.02 -21.26 7.41
C ALA A 199 -10.54 -21.66 7.28
N LYS A 200 -10.07 -21.89 6.05
CA LYS A 200 -8.66 -22.17 5.78
C LYS A 200 -7.73 -21.04 6.21
N MET A 201 -8.14 -19.79 6.02
CA MET A 201 -7.39 -18.64 6.50
C MET A 201 -7.33 -18.60 8.03
N LEU A 202 -8.45 -18.81 8.73
CA LEU A 202 -8.50 -18.88 10.20
C LEU A 202 -7.61 -20.01 10.76
N GLN A 203 -7.55 -21.16 10.08
CA GLN A 203 -6.70 -22.28 10.48
C GLN A 203 -5.20 -22.00 10.27
N ASN A 204 -4.86 -21.32 9.18
CA ASN A 204 -3.45 -21.10 8.80
C ASN A 204 -2.80 -19.86 9.45
N HIS A 205 -3.58 -18.98 10.07
CA HIS A 205 -3.11 -17.69 10.58
C HIS A 205 -3.45 -17.51 12.07
N PRO A 206 -2.64 -18.08 12.98
CA PRO A 206 -2.96 -18.08 14.42
C PRO A 206 -2.95 -16.69 15.07
N LYS A 207 -2.35 -15.69 14.41
CA LYS A 207 -2.32 -14.29 14.87
C LYS A 207 -3.47 -13.46 14.33
N LEU A 208 -4.35 -14.02 13.49
CA LEU A 208 -5.43 -13.28 12.85
C LEU A 208 -6.50 -12.91 13.90
N LEU A 209 -6.65 -11.60 14.13
CA LEU A 209 -7.56 -11.04 15.13
C LEU A 209 -8.86 -10.51 14.51
N SER A 210 -8.85 -10.16 13.22
CA SER A 210 -10.00 -9.54 12.57
C SER A 210 -10.03 -9.84 11.07
N LEU A 211 -11.25 -10.10 10.58
CA LEU A 211 -11.61 -10.24 9.17
C LEU A 211 -12.39 -9.03 8.65
N GLY A 212 -12.30 -7.89 9.35
CA GLY A 212 -13.09 -6.70 9.05
C GLY A 212 -14.58 -6.93 9.24
N ASN A 213 -15.37 -6.47 8.27
CA ASN A 213 -16.84 -6.61 8.25
C ASN A 213 -17.32 -7.96 7.66
N THR A 214 -16.49 -9.00 7.66
CA THR A 214 -16.83 -10.32 7.12
C THR A 214 -17.51 -11.20 8.17
N ASP A 215 -18.72 -11.69 7.89
CA ASP A 215 -19.37 -12.71 8.73
C ASP A 215 -18.62 -14.06 8.61
N SER A 216 -18.04 -14.50 9.72
CA SER A 216 -17.24 -15.72 9.83
C SER A 216 -17.99 -16.88 10.50
N SER A 217 -19.28 -16.74 10.80
CA SER A 217 -20.07 -17.74 11.52
C SER A 217 -20.11 -19.09 10.79
N TRP A 218 -20.30 -19.08 9.47
CA TRP A 218 -20.26 -20.28 8.64
C TRP A 218 -18.87 -20.93 8.58
N ALA A 219 -17.81 -20.12 8.59
CA ALA A 219 -16.44 -20.61 8.59
C ALA A 219 -16.11 -21.29 9.92
N ALA A 220 -16.51 -20.67 11.05
CA ALA A 220 -16.35 -21.25 12.38
C ALA A 220 -17.13 -22.57 12.52
N HIS A 221 -18.38 -22.61 12.06
CA HIS A 221 -19.17 -23.85 12.05
C HIS A 221 -18.52 -24.94 11.20
N HIS A 222 -17.96 -24.58 10.03
CA HIS A 222 -17.25 -25.52 9.18
C HIS A 222 -16.01 -26.11 9.87
N ILE A 223 -15.18 -25.26 10.51
CA ILE A 223 -14.02 -25.72 11.27
C ILE A 223 -14.45 -26.70 12.36
N TYR A 224 -15.46 -26.34 13.15
CA TYR A 224 -15.94 -27.18 14.26
C TYR A 224 -16.51 -28.54 13.81
N THR A 225 -17.08 -28.62 12.61
CA THR A 225 -17.71 -29.85 12.10
C THR A 225 -16.78 -30.74 11.30
N THR A 226 -15.62 -30.24 10.87
CA THR A 226 -14.71 -30.95 9.95
C THR A 226 -13.29 -31.14 10.45
N CYS A 227 -12.91 -30.52 11.57
CA CYS A 227 -11.60 -30.62 12.20
C CYS A 227 -11.75 -31.00 13.67
#